data_AF-A0A356UAW7-F1
#
_entry.id   AF-A0A356UAW7-F1
#
_cell.length_a   1.000
_cell.length_b   1.000
_cell.length_c   1.000
_cell.angle_alpha   90.00
_cell.angle_beta   90.00
_cell.angle_gamma   90.00
#
_symmetry.space_group_name_H-M   'P 1'
#
loop_
_entity.id
_entity.type
_entity.pdbx_description
1 polymer ?
#
loop_
_entity_poly.entity_id
_entity_poly.type
_entity_poly.pdbx_seq_one_letter_code
_entity_poly.pdbx_strand_id
1 'polypeptide(L)' 'MADFKDMVWDAVADEIGTVSMYAQMANMIDNWALKTLILSIAGDEYGHAKTWIAIYLLDP' A
#
# COMPACT_ATOMS: atom_id res chain seq x y z
N MET A 1 9.08 19.90 12.91
CA MET A 1 9.49 18.79 12.03
C MET A 1 8.70 17.58 12.49
N ALA A 2 8.09 16.84 11.57
CA ALA A 2 7.52 15.53 11.89
C ALA A 2 8.67 14.62 12.35
N ASP A 3 8.43 13.81 13.38
CA ASP A 3 9.37 12.76 13.76
C ASP A 3 9.39 11.67 12.68
N PHE A 4 10.49 10.92 12.57
CA PHE A 4 10.61 9.80 11.64
C PHE A 4 9.44 8.81 11.81
N LYS A 5 9.04 8.54 13.05
CA LYS A 5 7.90 7.66 13.36
C LYS A 5 6.56 8.18 12.84
N ASP A 6 6.35 9.50 12.84
CA ASP A 6 5.15 10.09 12.23
C ASP A 6 5.18 9.90 10.71
N MET A 7 6.33 10.14 10.07
CA MET A 7 6.51 9.94 8.62
C MET A 7 6.33 8.47 8.20
N VAL A 8 6.74 7.52 9.04
CA VAL A 8 6.52 6.09 8.78
C VAL A 8 5.03 5.75 8.87
N TRP A 9 4.29 6.33 9.82
CA TRP A 9 2.84 6.13 9.89
C TRP A 9 2.10 6.77 8.71
N ASP A 10 2.52 7.95 8.27
CA ASP A 10 2.00 8.58 7.06
C ASP A 10 2.25 7.68 5.84
N ALA A 11 3.45 7.10 5.71
CA ALA A 11 3.75 6.14 4.65
C ALA A 11 2.85 4.90 4.71
N VAL A 12 2.64 4.29 5.89
CA VAL A 12 1.71 3.15 6.05
C VAL A 12 0.30 3.52 5.61
N ALA A 13 -0.19 4.72 5.97
CA ALA A 13 -1.52 5.18 5.59
C ALA A 13 -1.64 5.36 4.07
N ASP A 14 -0.63 5.92 3.42
CA ASP A 14 -0.57 6.09 1.97
C ASP A 14 -0.58 4.74 1.24
N GLU A 15 0.23 3.77 1.70
CA GLU A 15 0.29 2.43 1.11
C GLU A 15 -1.08 1.72 1.20
N ILE A 16 -1.70 1.72 2.39
CA ILE A 16 -3.02 1.09 2.59
C ILE A 16 -4.13 1.82 1.81
N GLY A 17 -4.07 3.15 1.73
CA GLY A 17 -4.97 3.93 0.89
C GLY A 17 -4.86 3.54 -0.59
N THR A 18 -3.64 3.32 -1.05
CA THR A 18 -3.33 2.91 -2.42
C THR A 18 -3.83 1.49 -2.72
N VAL A 19 -3.71 0.55 -1.77
CA VAL A 19 -4.33 -0.79 -1.87
C VAL A 19 -5.83 -0.68 -2.17
N SER A 20 -6.56 0.15 -1.40
CA SER A 20 -8.00 0.35 -1.60
C SER A 20 -8.29 0.98 -2.97
N MET A 21 -7.51 1.98 -3.37
CA MET A 21 -7.67 2.64 -4.67
C MET A 21 -7.48 1.65 -5.83
N TYR A 22 -6.42 0.86 -5.83
CA TYR A 22 -6.17 -0.12 -6.90
C TYR A 22 -7.19 -1.25 -6.91
N ALA A 23 -7.65 -1.71 -5.74
CA ALA A 23 -8.75 -2.68 -5.68
C ALA A 23 -10.04 -2.12 -6.32
N GLN A 24 -10.35 -0.84 -6.12
CA GLN A 24 -11.48 -0.18 -6.77
C GLN A 24 -11.28 -0.07 -8.28
N MET A 25 -10.10 0.33 -8.74
CA MET A 25 -9.77 0.39 -10.17
C MET A 25 -9.91 -0.98 -10.83
N ALA A 26 -9.43 -2.05 -10.19
CA ALA A 26 -9.60 -3.41 -10.69
C ALA A 26 -11.08 -3.82 -10.86
N ASN A 27 -11.99 -3.27 -10.05
CA ASN A 27 -13.43 -3.49 -10.18
C ASN A 27 -14.10 -2.71 -11.31
N MET A 28 -13.43 -1.70 -11.89
CA MET A 28 -13.91 -0.95 -13.05
C MET A 28 -13.54 -1.62 -14.39
N ILE A 29 -12.75 -2.69 -14.35
CA ILE A 29 -12.18 -3.35 -15.53
C ILE A 29 -12.81 -4.72 -15.77
N ASP A 30 -13.31 -4.94 -16.99
CA ASP A 30 -13.88 -6.22 -17.43
C ASP A 30 -12.81 -7.21 -17.92
N ASN A 31 -11.68 -6.70 -18.45
CA ASN A 31 -10.60 -7.56 -18.93
C ASN A 31 -9.89 -8.23 -17.75
N TRP A 32 -9.98 -9.57 -17.68
CA TRP A 32 -9.44 -10.35 -16.57
C TRP A 32 -7.92 -10.20 -16.41
N ALA A 33 -7.18 -10.11 -17.51
CA ALA A 33 -5.72 -9.99 -17.47
C ALA A 33 -5.31 -8.63 -16.88
N LEU A 34 -5.94 -7.56 -17.34
CA LEU A 34 -5.71 -6.22 -16.79
C LEU A 34 -6.15 -6.11 -15.32
N LYS A 35 -7.29 -6.71 -14.97
CA LYS A 35 -7.76 -6.81 -13.58
C LYS A 35 -6.73 -7.50 -12.67
N THR A 36 -6.14 -8.59 -13.15
CA THR A 36 -5.12 -9.35 -12.42
C THR A 36 -3.86 -8.53 -12.21
N LEU A 37 -3.42 -7.78 -13.23
CA LEU A 37 -2.27 -6.89 -13.11
C LEU A 37 -2.49 -5.79 -12.06
N ILE A 38 -3.66 -5.13 -12.07
CA ILE A 38 -3.97 -4.08 -11.09
C ILE A 38 -4.03 -4.66 -9.66
N LEU A 39 -4.63 -5.84 -9.49
CA LEU A 39 -4.65 -6.51 -8.19
C LEU A 39 -3.26 -6.95 -7.72
N SER A 40 -2.36 -7.30 -8.65
CA SER A 40 -0.94 -7.56 -8.31
C SER A 40 -0.28 -6.33 -7.73
N ILE A 41 -0.49 -5.16 -8.35
CA ILE A 41 0.05 -3.88 -7.83
C ILE A 41 -0.51 -3.59 -6.44
N ALA A 42 -1.82 -3.79 -6.21
CA ALA A 42 -2.40 -3.67 -4.87
C ALA A 42 -1.74 -4.62 -3.84
N GLY A 43 -1.32 -5.81 -4.27
CA GLY A 43 -0.54 -6.74 -3.44
C GLY A 43 0.84 -6.19 -3.07
N ASP A 44 1.50 -5.50 -4.00
CA ASP A 44 2.81 -4.87 -3.77
C ASP A 44 2.71 -3.74 -2.74
N GLU A 45 1.71 -2.86 -2.83
CA GLU A 45 1.51 -1.78 -1.84
C GLU A 45 1.20 -2.32 -0.44
N TYR A 46 0.44 -3.43 -0.35
CA TYR A 46 0.29 -4.12 0.94
C TYR A 46 1.63 -4.69 1.45
N GLY A 47 2.51 -5.12 0.54
CA GLY A 47 3.89 -5.50 0.83
C GLY A 47 4.71 -4.32 1.39
N HIS A 48 4.60 -3.14 0.78
CA HIS A 48 5.24 -1.92 1.26
C HIS A 48 4.75 -1.53 2.65
N ALA A 49 3.43 -1.53 2.90
CA ALA A 49 2.86 -1.22 4.22
C ALA A 49 3.44 -2.12 5.33
N LYS A 50 3.53 -3.43 5.09
CA LYS A 50 4.17 -4.37 6.04
C LYS A 50 5.63 -4.05 6.29
N THR A 51 6.35 -3.64 5.24
CA THR A 51 7.77 -3.27 5.34
C THR A 51 7.94 -2.01 6.20
N TRP A 52 7.10 -0.99 6.00
CA TRP A 52 7.08 0.21 6.84
C TRP A 52 6.74 -0.08 8.30
N ILE A 53 5.77 -0.96 8.57
CA ILE A 53 5.47 -1.41 9.94
C ILE A 53 6.68 -2.09 10.58
N ALA A 54 7.41 -2.94 9.83
CA ALA A 54 8.63 -3.55 10.34
C ALA A 54 9.70 -2.50 10.67
N ILE A 55 9.87 -1.48 9.83
CA ILE A 55 10.78 -0.35 10.07
C ILE A 55 10.37 0.40 11.35
N TYR A 56 9.09 0.73 11.51
CA TYR A 56 8.56 1.40 12.71
C TYR A 56 8.90 0.66 14.00
N LEU A 57 8.75 -0.66 14.00
CA LEU A 57 8.99 -1.51 15.17
C LEU A 57 10.47 -1.70 15.50
N LEU A 58 11.37 -1.43 14.55
CA LEU A 58 12.83 -1.52 14.74
C LEU A 58 13.48 -0.19 15.13
N ASP A 59 12.75 0.92 14.99
CA ASP A 59 13.21 2.25 15.41
C ASP A 59 12.94 2.44 16.93
N PRO A 60 13.98 2.67 17.76
CA PRO A 60 13.89 2.67 19.22
C PRO A 60 13.05 3.81 19.83
#